data_AF-A0A6J4TZW6-F1
#
_entry.id   AF-A0A6J4TZW6-F1
#
_cell.length_a   1.000
_cell.length_b   1.000
_cell.length_c   1.000
_cell.angle_alpha   90.00
_cell.angle_beta   90.00
_cell.angle_gamma   90.00
#
_symmetry.space_group_name_H-M   'P 1'
#
loop_
_entity.id
_entity.type
_entity.pdbx_description
1 polymer ?
#
loop_
_entity_poly.entity_id
_entity_poly.type
_entity_poly.pdbx_seq_one_letter_code
_entity_poly.pdbx_strand_id
1 'polypeptide(L)' 'PDPEPAAAPTATATASAPADDGGDVEGARLIALNMALNGQSREETDRYLAENFDLSDRQALLDEVYESVGG' A
#
# COMPACT_ATOMS: atom_id res chain seq x y z
N PRO A 1 3.27 -38.61 -34.94
CA PRO A 1 2.73 -37.24 -35.03
C PRO A 1 3.00 -36.57 -33.69
N ASP A 2 3.95 -35.65 -33.66
CA ASP A 2 4.17 -34.75 -32.53
C ASP A 2 3.65 -33.37 -32.95
N PRO A 3 2.88 -32.73 -32.08
CA PRO A 3 3.36 -31.46 -31.54
C PRO A 3 3.09 -31.33 -30.03
N GLU A 4 4.14 -31.07 -29.25
CA GLU A 4 4.05 -30.15 -28.11
C GLU A 4 3.94 -28.70 -28.60
N PRO A 5 3.08 -27.90 -27.97
CA PRO A 5 3.67 -26.78 -27.22
C PRO A 5 3.02 -26.56 -25.85
N ALA A 6 3.88 -26.27 -24.88
CA ALA A 6 3.55 -25.69 -23.59
C ALA A 6 2.70 -24.42 -23.73
N ALA A 7 1.67 -24.31 -22.89
CA ALA A 7 1.04 -23.04 -22.55
C ALA A 7 0.54 -23.13 -21.10
N ALA A 8 1.42 -22.78 -20.16
CA ALA A 8 0.97 -22.32 -18.85
C ALA A 8 0.19 -21.02 -19.07
N PRO A 9 -1.06 -20.88 -18.61
CA PRO A 9 -1.69 -19.58 -18.57
C PRO A 9 -0.96 -18.75 -17.52
N THR A 10 -0.09 -17.89 -18.05
CA THR A 10 0.17 -16.51 -17.70
C THR A 10 -0.51 -16.03 -16.42
N ALA A 11 0.31 -15.54 -15.50
CA ALA A 11 -0.07 -14.66 -14.39
C ALA A 11 -1.28 -13.81 -14.76
N THR A 12 -2.39 -14.06 -14.07
CA THR A 12 -3.50 -13.12 -14.04
C THR A 12 -2.99 -11.90 -13.29
N ALA A 13 -2.45 -10.95 -14.05
CA ALA A 13 -2.48 -9.56 -13.68
C ALA A 13 -3.95 -9.23 -13.40
N THR A 14 -4.33 -9.26 -12.12
CA THR A 14 -5.59 -8.69 -11.68
C THR A 14 -5.45 -7.20 -11.92
N ALA A 15 -6.05 -6.81 -13.04
CA ALA A 15 -6.58 -5.50 -13.37
C ALA A 15 -6.49 -4.50 -12.22
N SER A 16 -5.53 -3.58 -12.32
CA SER A 16 -5.66 -2.26 -11.72
C SER A 16 -6.92 -1.61 -12.29
N ALA A 17 -8.02 -1.72 -11.55
CA ALA A 17 -9.04 -0.70 -11.65
C ALA A 17 -8.37 0.63 -11.23
N PRO A 18 -8.65 1.75 -11.92
CA PRO A 18 -8.32 3.03 -11.33
C PRO A 18 -9.28 3.18 -10.15
N ALA A 19 -8.83 2.77 -8.96
CA ALA A 19 -9.36 3.38 -7.76
C ALA A 19 -9.03 4.87 -7.89
N ASP A 20 -9.75 5.72 -7.19
CA ASP A 20 -9.36 7.11 -7.04
C ASP A 20 -8.09 7.14 -6.15
N ASP A 21 -6.97 6.57 -6.63
CA ASP A 21 -5.75 6.25 -5.88
C ASP A 21 -5.18 7.48 -5.15
N GLY A 22 -5.44 8.68 -5.68
CA GLY A 22 -5.00 9.93 -5.07
C GLY A 22 -5.73 10.30 -3.78
N GLY A 23 -7.00 9.92 -3.62
CA GLY A 23 -7.81 10.25 -2.43
C GLY A 23 -7.48 9.35 -1.24
N ASP A 24 -7.32 8.05 -1.50
CA ASP A 24 -7.02 7.06 -0.47
C ASP A 24 -5.58 7.15 0.03
N VAL A 25 -4.61 7.45 -0.85
CA VAL A 25 -3.19 7.62 -0.46
C VAL A 25 -2.98 8.89 0.37
N GLU A 26 -3.56 10.03 -0.04
CA GLU A 26 -3.43 11.27 0.73
C GLU A 26 -4.18 11.18 2.06
N GLY A 27 -5.36 10.53 2.08
CA GLY A 27 -6.10 10.22 3.29
C GLY A 27 -5.31 9.31 4.24
N ALA A 28 -4.69 8.25 3.71
CA ALA A 28 -3.81 7.36 4.47
C ALA A 28 -2.62 8.11 5.07
N ARG A 29 -2.01 9.04 4.32
CA ARG A 29 -0.90 9.86 4.80
C ARG A 29 -1.34 10.73 5.99
N LEU A 30 -2.49 11.39 5.89
CA LEU A 30 -3.02 12.22 6.98
C LEU A 30 -3.32 11.42 8.24
N ILE A 31 -3.95 10.24 8.09
CA ILE A 31 -4.22 9.35 9.22
C ILE A 31 -2.92 8.84 9.83
N ALA A 32 -1.96 8.42 8.99
CA ALA A 32 -0.67 7.96 9.46
C ALA A 32 0.09 9.05 10.23
N LEU A 33 0.10 10.28 9.71
CA LEU A 33 0.69 11.44 10.37
C LEU A 33 0.00 11.72 11.71
N ASN A 34 -1.32 11.70 11.76
CA ASN A 34 -2.05 11.87 13.01
C ASN A 34 -1.70 10.78 14.02
N MET A 35 -1.63 9.51 13.61
CA MET A 35 -1.25 8.41 14.50
C MET A 35 0.19 8.54 15.00
N ALA A 36 1.14 8.90 14.13
CA ALA A 36 2.53 9.15 14.50
C ALA A 36 2.66 10.31 15.51
N LEU A 37 1.93 11.43 15.30
CA LEU A 37 1.88 12.56 16.24
C LEU A 37 1.25 12.19 17.59
N ASN A 38 0.33 11.23 17.61
CA ASN A 38 -0.24 10.67 18.85
C ASN A 38 0.67 9.63 19.52
N GLY A 39 1.82 9.30 18.92
CA GLY A 39 2.81 8.38 19.49
C GLY A 39 2.58 6.91 19.16
N GLN A 40 1.72 6.58 18.19
CA GLN A 40 1.60 5.20 17.71
C GLN A 40 2.88 4.76 16.99
N SER A 41 3.18 3.46 17.08
CA SER A 41 4.34 2.86 16.42
C SER A 41 4.08 2.64 14.93
N ARG A 42 5.15 2.65 14.13
CA ARG A 42 5.06 2.43 12.67
C ARG A 42 4.34 1.14 12.31
N GLU A 43 4.53 0.08 13.10
CA GLU A 43 3.87 -1.22 12.91
C GLU A 43 2.36 -1.17 13.16
N GLU A 44 1.90 -0.38 14.15
CA GLU A 44 0.45 -0.21 14.40
C GLU A 44 -0.20 0.59 13.28
N THR A 45 0.48 1.64 12.84
CA THR A 45 0.07 2.46 11.70
C THR A 45 0.02 1.63 10.42
N ASP A 46 1.02 0.78 10.17
CA ASP A 46 1.04 -0.17 9.05
C ASP A 46 -0.18 -1.07 9.05
N ARG A 47 -0.47 -1.75 10.17
CA ARG A 47 -1.63 -2.63 10.29
C ARG A 47 -2.93 -1.86 10.01
N TYR A 48 -3.10 -0.70 10.61
CA TYR A 48 -4.29 0.13 10.40
C TYR A 48 -4.46 0.50 8.92
N LEU A 49 -3.38 0.88 8.25
CA LEU A 49 -3.43 1.21 6.82
C LEU A 49 -3.74 -0.02 5.95
N ALA A 50 -3.20 -1.20 6.25
CA ALA A 50 -3.54 -2.43 5.51
C ALA A 50 -5.01 -2.82 5.62
N GLU A 51 -5.61 -2.57 6.78
CA GLU A 51 -7.00 -2.96 7.06
C GLU A 51 -8.02 -1.98 6.48
N ASN A 52 -7.63 -0.71 6.30
CA ASN A 52 -8.54 0.37 5.92
C ASN A 52 -8.28 0.98 4.53
N PHE A 53 -7.09 0.78 3.96
CA PHE A 53 -6.67 1.40 2.70
C PHE A 53 -6.02 0.37 1.77
N ASP A 54 -6.27 0.50 0.47
CA ASP A 54 -5.60 -0.29 -0.56
C ASP A 54 -4.39 0.49 -1.11
N LEU A 55 -3.25 0.37 -0.43
CA LEU A 55 -2.03 1.13 -0.76
C LEU A 55 -1.00 0.23 -1.41
N SER A 56 -0.61 0.56 -2.65
CA SER A 56 0.47 -0.15 -3.35
C SER A 56 1.84 0.04 -2.68
N ASP A 57 2.14 1.24 -2.17
CA ASP A 57 3.44 1.62 -1.57
C ASP A 57 3.31 2.11 -0.12
N ARG A 58 2.58 1.34 0.70
CA ARG A 58 2.35 1.67 2.12
C ARG A 58 3.64 1.89 2.92
N GLN A 59 4.67 1.07 2.68
CA GLN A 59 5.93 1.16 3.43
C GLN A 59 6.67 2.48 3.17
N ALA A 60 6.67 2.97 1.92
CA ALA A 60 7.26 4.26 1.55
C ALA A 60 6.51 5.43 2.21
N LEU A 61 5.18 5.39 2.21
CA LEU A 61 4.35 6.38 2.90
C LEU A 61 4.65 6.43 4.41
N LEU A 62 4.78 5.26 5.05
CA LEU A 62 5.13 5.19 6.47
C LEU A 62 6.54 5.70 6.76
N ASP A 63 7.50 5.47 5.87
CA ASP A 63 8.85 6.01 6.02
C ASP A 63 8.81 7.54 6.05
N GLU A 64 8.20 8.14 5.04
CA GLU A 64 8.08 9.60 4.89
C GLU A 64 7.37 10.26 6.09
N VAL A 65 6.29 9.65 6.58
CA VAL A 65 5.54 10.16 7.74
C VAL A 65 6.38 10.13 9.02
N TYR A 66 7.06 9.02 9.30
CA TYR A 66 7.83 8.88 10.53
C TYR A 66 9.16 9.64 10.48
N GLU A 67 9.77 9.80 9.31
CA GLU A 67 10.89 10.73 9.10
C GLU A 67 10.46 12.19 9.36
N SER A 68 9.25 12.57 8.94
CA SER A 68 8.71 13.92 9.16
C SER A 68 8.42 14.25 10.64
N VAL A 69 7.99 13.26 11.43
CA VAL A 69 7.65 13.45 12.86
C VAL A 69 8.85 13.27 13.79
N GLY A 70 9.80 12.38 13.44
CA GLY A 70 10.96 12.05 14.26
C GLY A 70 12.26 12.79 13.91
N GLY A 71 12.23 13.62 12.85
CA GLY A 71 13.35 14.46 12.40
C GLY A 71 13.56 15.73 13.23
#